data_AF-A0A9W9YX09-F1
#
_entry.id   AF-A0A9W9YX09-F1
#
_cell.length_a   1.000
_cell.length_b   1.000
_cell.length_c   1.000
_cell.angle_alpha   90.00
_cell.angle_beta   90.00
_cell.angle_gamma   90.00
#
_symmetry.space_group_name_H-M   'P 1'
#
loop_
_entity.id
_entity.type
_entity.pdbx_description
1 polymer ?
#
loop_
_entity_poly.entity_id
_entity_poly.type
_entity_poly.pdbx_seq_one_letter_code
_entity_poly.pdbx_strand_id
1 'polypeptide(L)'
;MQIVTDSYPISEKASELYDAMVLLKGVQNQSGHKGQTIDQVGRRQQQRQIKEISTKSTVVCGYLYGLSLKSLNMEDSSGRPIDVNLNSADAQSSTRAGETVNDETYTTAPHQPESASQPKQTNAYATLDDDEKENIKTILFIMDRFSISLEGYHELSQAQPSLPKKYLVEGCAKFLDSQWEVKRTPGQAQGAELPVKILLENEIRHHLNTKEGTTVEKIKVKISGDGTRMSHSSNMFVCSFALIEDGQTCLSSSGNHTIAVVKAKEEYESLKESLANVLNDVNSLIKDGEITVDGQRVSLDFYLGGDYKFLLIAMGMKGATSNNSCIWCKLHKNERCNMSHSCEYFLSAALARTVDTTWSKQPGCHSAPFFDIPIENVILDELHLMLRITDRLEQGLIFDILEWDTVS
;
A
#
# COMPACT_ATOMS: atom_id res chain seq x y z
N MET A 1 7.36 0.06 -18.21
CA MET A 1 6.05 -0.63 -18.14
C MET A 1 4.99 0.44 -18.25
N GLN A 2 4.35 0.55 -19.41
CA GLN A 2 3.37 1.59 -19.72
C GLN A 2 2.02 1.08 -19.23
N ILE A 3 1.59 1.51 -18.04
CA ILE A 3 0.25 1.18 -17.53
C ILE A 3 -0.69 2.19 -18.16
N VAL A 4 -1.33 1.80 -19.25
CA VAL A 4 -2.46 2.54 -19.83
C VAL A 4 -3.64 2.34 -18.89
N THR A 5 -3.95 3.38 -18.10
CA THR A 5 -5.17 3.43 -17.30
C THR A 5 -6.32 3.88 -18.17
N ASP A 6 -6.82 2.99 -19.02
CA ASP A 6 -8.21 3.09 -19.42
C ASP A 6 -9.04 2.55 -18.24
N SER A 7 -10.05 3.31 -17.86
CA SER A 7 -10.99 2.98 -16.79
C SER A 7 -11.85 1.78 -17.23
N TYR A 8 -11.27 0.58 -17.18
CA TYR A 8 -12.00 -0.67 -17.40
C TYR A 8 -12.92 -0.93 -16.21
N PRO A 9 -14.23 -1.14 -16.43
CA PRO A 9 -15.19 -1.29 -15.35
C PRO A 9 -14.90 -2.54 -14.51
N ILE A 10 -14.91 -2.37 -13.19
CA ILE A 10 -14.67 -3.40 -12.15
C ILE A 10 -15.46 -4.70 -12.41
N SER A 11 -16.60 -4.63 -13.10
CA SER A 11 -17.45 -5.78 -13.44
C SER A 11 -16.79 -6.79 -14.38
N GLU A 12 -15.92 -6.36 -15.29
CA GLU A 12 -15.33 -7.23 -16.31
C GLU A 12 -14.20 -8.09 -15.71
N LYS A 13 -13.30 -7.45 -14.94
CA LYS A 13 -12.30 -8.16 -14.12
C LYS A 13 -12.93 -9.05 -13.05
N ALA A 14 -14.06 -8.66 -12.47
CA ALA A 14 -14.77 -9.49 -11.50
C ALA A 14 -15.33 -10.77 -12.13
N SER A 15 -15.77 -10.72 -13.40
CA SER A 15 -16.21 -11.91 -14.15
C SER A 15 -15.04 -12.84 -14.47
N GLU A 16 -13.91 -12.31 -14.95
CA GLU A 16 -12.71 -13.10 -15.23
C GLU A 16 -12.12 -13.73 -13.95
N LEU A 17 -12.10 -12.98 -12.85
CA LEU A 17 -11.74 -13.49 -11.53
C LEU A 17 -12.71 -14.57 -11.04
N TYR A 18 -14.01 -14.38 -11.25
CA TYR A 18 -15.03 -15.36 -10.91
C TYR A 18 -14.81 -16.65 -11.72
N ASP A 19 -14.56 -16.55 -13.03
CA ASP A 19 -14.30 -17.71 -13.90
C ASP A 19 -13.00 -18.44 -13.49
N ALA A 20 -11.93 -17.70 -13.18
CA ALA A 20 -10.68 -18.26 -12.64
C ALA A 20 -10.91 -18.94 -11.28
N MET A 21 -11.70 -18.34 -10.39
CA MET A 21 -12.05 -18.91 -9.09
C MET A 21 -12.98 -20.13 -9.20
N VAL A 22 -13.89 -20.16 -10.18
CA VAL A 22 -14.77 -21.31 -10.48
C VAL A 22 -13.94 -22.48 -11.03
N LEU A 23 -12.99 -22.22 -11.92
CA LEU A 23 -12.04 -23.23 -12.42
C LEU A 23 -11.22 -23.86 -11.28
N LEU A 24 -10.88 -23.08 -10.25
CA LEU A 24 -10.16 -23.56 -9.06
C LEU A 24 -11.09 -24.20 -8.01
N LYS A 25 -12.38 -23.86 -7.97
CA LYS A 25 -13.35 -24.43 -7.01
C LYS A 25 -13.79 -25.87 -7.29
N GLY A 26 -13.38 -26.45 -8.41
CA GLY A 26 -13.45 -27.91 -8.59
C GLY A 26 -12.74 -28.71 -7.50
N VAL A 27 -11.90 -28.07 -6.68
CA VAL A 27 -10.91 -28.68 -5.79
C VAL A 27 -11.32 -28.61 -4.30
N GLN A 28 -11.91 -27.50 -3.82
CA GLN A 28 -12.20 -27.36 -2.38
C GLN A 28 -13.35 -28.24 -1.85
N ASN A 29 -14.13 -28.87 -2.74
CA ASN A 29 -15.32 -29.66 -2.37
C ASN A 29 -15.16 -31.18 -2.49
N GLN A 30 -13.94 -31.71 -2.60
CA GLN A 30 -13.72 -33.16 -2.55
C GLN A 30 -12.79 -33.56 -1.41
N SER A 31 -13.24 -33.31 -0.18
CA SER A 31 -12.84 -34.14 0.95
C SER A 31 -13.37 -35.57 0.73
N GLY A 32 -12.54 -36.41 0.12
CA GLY A 32 -12.74 -37.86 0.07
C GLY A 32 -12.48 -38.47 -1.30
N HIS A 33 -11.21 -38.71 -1.67
CA HIS A 33 -10.90 -39.65 -2.72
C HIS A 33 -9.77 -40.61 -2.36
N LYS A 34 -10.07 -41.91 -2.53
CA LYS A 34 -9.12 -43.02 -2.67
C LYS A 34 -8.89 -43.17 -4.18
N GLY A 35 -7.70 -42.86 -4.68
CA GLY A 35 -7.32 -42.96 -6.10
C GLY A 35 -5.95 -43.62 -6.29
N GLN A 36 -5.55 -43.92 -7.53
CA GLN A 36 -4.25 -44.49 -7.90
C GLN A 36 -3.29 -43.36 -8.38
N THR A 37 -1.98 -43.46 -8.11
CA THR A 37 -0.96 -42.46 -8.52
C THR A 37 -0.75 -42.39 -10.05
N ILE A 38 -0.05 -41.37 -10.57
CA ILE A 38 0.15 -41.18 -12.01
C ILE A 38 0.73 -42.42 -12.69
N ASP A 39 1.72 -43.07 -12.06
CA ASP A 39 2.36 -44.31 -12.50
C ASP A 39 1.44 -45.55 -12.42
N GLN A 40 0.36 -45.47 -11.63
CA GLN A 40 -0.63 -46.53 -11.46
C GLN A 40 -1.85 -46.38 -12.40
N VAL A 41 -2.09 -45.20 -12.97
CA VAL A 41 -3.16 -44.98 -13.96
C VAL A 41 -2.64 -45.13 -15.39
N GLY A 42 -3.50 -45.59 -16.30
CA GLY A 42 -3.13 -45.78 -17.71
C GLY A 42 -2.72 -44.47 -18.40
N ARG A 43 -1.81 -44.52 -19.38
CA ARG A 43 -1.25 -43.35 -20.09
C ARG A 43 -2.27 -42.30 -20.55
N ARG A 44 -3.49 -42.71 -20.92
CA ARG A 44 -4.56 -41.79 -21.33
C ARG A 44 -5.06 -40.92 -20.18
N GLN A 45 -5.14 -41.48 -18.97
CA GLN A 45 -5.56 -40.76 -17.77
C GLN A 45 -4.46 -39.80 -17.30
N GLN A 46 -3.19 -40.25 -17.35
CA GLN A 46 -2.01 -39.40 -17.14
C GLN A 46 -2.01 -38.18 -18.07
N GLN A 47 -2.19 -38.39 -19.39
CA GLN A 47 -2.22 -37.30 -20.38
C GLN A 47 -3.38 -36.32 -20.17
N ARG A 48 -4.55 -36.81 -19.74
CA ARG A 48 -5.72 -35.97 -19.47
C ARG A 48 -5.48 -35.08 -18.25
N GLN A 49 -4.94 -35.65 -17.17
CA GLN A 49 -4.58 -34.90 -15.97
C GLN A 49 -3.51 -33.85 -16.30
N ILE A 50 -2.41 -34.24 -16.95
CA ILE A 50 -1.34 -33.33 -17.41
C ILE A 50 -1.90 -32.12 -18.18
N LYS A 51 -2.83 -32.37 -19.10
CA LYS A 51 -3.49 -31.30 -19.88
C LYS A 51 -4.33 -30.36 -19.00
N GLU A 52 -4.95 -30.88 -17.95
CA GLU A 52 -5.79 -30.12 -17.03
C GLU A 52 -4.96 -29.15 -16.16
N ILE A 53 -3.87 -29.60 -15.51
CA ILE A 53 -2.99 -28.65 -14.81
C ILE A 53 -2.30 -27.72 -15.77
N SER A 54 -1.87 -28.18 -16.95
CA SER A 54 -1.32 -27.26 -17.95
C SER A 54 -2.29 -26.11 -18.25
N THR A 55 -3.57 -26.41 -18.40
CA THR A 55 -4.59 -25.40 -18.65
C THR A 55 -4.76 -24.48 -17.44
N LYS A 56 -4.89 -25.04 -16.23
CA LYS A 56 -5.03 -24.26 -14.98
C LYS A 56 -3.81 -23.38 -14.69
N SER A 57 -2.60 -23.93 -14.82
CA SER A 57 -1.33 -23.21 -14.66
C SER A 57 -1.19 -22.08 -15.67
N THR A 58 -1.57 -22.28 -16.94
CA THR A 58 -1.52 -21.22 -17.94
C THR A 58 -2.48 -20.09 -17.61
N VAL A 59 -3.68 -20.40 -17.09
CA VAL A 59 -4.63 -19.38 -16.63
C VAL A 59 -4.06 -18.62 -15.42
N VAL A 60 -3.52 -19.33 -14.42
CA VAL A 60 -2.94 -18.72 -13.21
C VAL A 60 -1.69 -17.89 -13.54
N CYS A 61 -0.70 -18.45 -14.23
CA CYS A 61 0.53 -17.76 -14.60
C CYS A 61 0.31 -16.63 -15.61
N GLY A 62 -0.63 -16.82 -16.54
CA GLY A 62 -0.99 -15.82 -17.54
C GLY A 62 -1.69 -14.62 -16.91
N TYR A 63 -2.66 -14.87 -16.03
CA TYR A 63 -3.41 -13.82 -15.31
C TYR A 63 -2.52 -13.06 -14.31
N LEU A 64 -1.62 -13.75 -13.61
CA LEU A 64 -0.81 -13.14 -12.54
C LEU A 64 0.44 -12.41 -13.03
N TYR A 65 1.10 -12.96 -14.05
CA TYR A 65 2.47 -12.55 -14.39
C TYR A 65 2.67 -12.31 -15.90
N GLY A 66 1.64 -12.50 -16.72
CA GLY A 66 1.81 -12.56 -18.18
C GLY A 66 2.75 -13.71 -18.60
N LEU A 67 2.87 -14.74 -17.76
CA LEU A 67 3.78 -15.87 -17.98
C LEU A 67 3.01 -17.05 -18.57
N SER A 68 3.61 -17.71 -19.56
CA SER A 68 3.14 -18.99 -20.06
C SER A 68 3.99 -20.11 -19.45
N LEU A 69 3.33 -21.12 -18.86
CA LEU A 69 4.04 -22.32 -18.38
C LEU A 69 4.54 -23.11 -19.59
N LYS A 70 5.86 -23.15 -19.79
CA LYS A 70 6.50 -23.83 -20.95
C LYS A 70 6.72 -25.31 -20.70
N SER A 71 7.13 -25.67 -19.49
CA SER A 71 7.39 -27.04 -19.10
C SER A 71 7.19 -27.23 -17.61
N LEU A 72 6.85 -28.46 -17.22
CA LEU A 72 6.79 -28.92 -15.84
C LEU A 72 7.70 -30.14 -15.73
N ASN A 73 8.69 -30.07 -14.84
CA ASN A 73 9.60 -31.18 -14.58
C ASN A 73 9.18 -31.79 -13.24
N MET A 74 8.80 -33.06 -13.25
CA MET A 74 8.42 -33.83 -12.08
C MET A 74 9.34 -35.04 -11.95
N GLU A 75 9.39 -35.69 -10.80
CA GLU A 75 10.08 -36.98 -10.64
C GLU A 75 9.05 -38.05 -10.26
N ASP A 76 9.15 -39.25 -10.84
CA ASP A 76 8.31 -40.38 -10.44
C ASP A 76 8.78 -40.98 -9.11
N SER A 77 7.99 -41.90 -8.54
CA SER A 77 8.29 -42.62 -7.29
C SER A 77 9.60 -43.43 -7.32
N SER A 78 10.20 -43.61 -8.50
CA SER A 78 11.50 -44.26 -8.70
C SER A 78 12.64 -43.27 -8.99
N GLY A 79 12.40 -41.97 -8.86
CA GLY A 79 13.36 -40.89 -9.11
C GLY A 79 13.63 -40.63 -10.59
N ARG A 80 12.75 -41.09 -11.50
CA ARG A 80 12.90 -40.78 -12.93
C ARG A 80 12.25 -39.45 -13.26
N PRO A 81 12.93 -38.56 -14.00
CA PRO A 81 12.35 -37.30 -14.42
C PRO A 81 11.20 -37.54 -15.41
N ILE A 82 10.06 -36.93 -15.13
CA ILE A 82 8.91 -36.75 -16.02
C ILE A 82 8.96 -35.30 -16.51
N ASP A 83 9.44 -35.10 -17.73
CA ASP A 83 9.39 -33.80 -18.40
C ASP A 83 8.08 -33.65 -19.19
N VAL A 84 7.25 -32.70 -18.76
CA VAL A 84 6.03 -32.32 -19.45
C VAL A 84 6.28 -31.04 -20.23
N ASN A 85 6.35 -31.13 -21.55
CA ASN A 85 6.48 -29.97 -22.45
C ASN A 85 5.09 -29.52 -22.92
N LEU A 86 4.72 -28.27 -22.63
CA LEU A 86 3.37 -27.73 -22.81
C LEU A 86 3.23 -26.80 -24.02
N ASN A 87 4.24 -26.74 -24.89
CA ASN A 87 4.20 -25.91 -26.08
C ASN A 87 3.17 -26.42 -27.12
N SER A 88 1.97 -25.83 -27.13
CA SER A 88 1.18 -25.71 -28.36
C SER A 88 1.21 -24.24 -28.82
N ALA A 89 2.05 -23.99 -29.81
CA ALA A 89 2.13 -22.87 -30.77
C ALA A 89 1.72 -21.44 -30.35
N ASP A 90 2.66 -20.53 -30.65
CA ASP A 90 2.53 -19.09 -30.90
C ASP A 90 2.45 -18.10 -29.73
N ALA A 91 3.62 -17.64 -29.28
CA ALA A 91 4.01 -16.23 -29.34
C ALA A 91 5.48 -16.03 -28.91
N GLN A 92 6.30 -15.57 -29.85
CA GLN A 92 7.68 -15.13 -29.62
C GLN A 92 7.67 -13.69 -29.08
N SER A 93 8.44 -13.40 -28.02
CA SER A 93 9.17 -12.14 -27.83
C SER A 93 10.04 -12.13 -26.56
N SER A 94 11.35 -12.28 -26.79
CA SER A 94 12.44 -11.43 -26.30
C SER A 94 12.50 -11.05 -24.80
N THR A 95 13.45 -11.70 -24.11
CA THR A 95 14.00 -11.30 -22.82
C THR A 95 15.22 -10.38 -22.98
N ARG A 96 15.33 -9.34 -22.15
CA ARG A 96 16.59 -8.67 -21.84
C ARG A 96 16.74 -8.54 -20.33
N ALA A 97 17.95 -8.88 -19.87
CA ALA A 97 18.37 -9.05 -18.48
C ALA A 97 18.34 -7.76 -17.65
N GLY A 98 18.15 -7.93 -16.34
CA GLY A 98 18.35 -6.92 -15.30
C GLY A 98 19.04 -7.56 -14.09
N GLU A 99 20.02 -6.84 -13.58
CA GLU A 99 21.09 -7.29 -12.68
C GLU A 99 20.64 -7.44 -11.22
N THR A 100 21.27 -8.38 -10.52
CA THR A 100 21.25 -8.55 -9.07
C THR A 100 22.04 -7.44 -8.38
N VAL A 101 21.45 -6.78 -7.38
CA VAL A 101 22.18 -5.93 -6.41
C VAL A 101 22.01 -6.53 -5.02
N ASN A 102 23.15 -6.66 -4.34
CA ASN A 102 23.31 -7.29 -3.04
C ASN A 102 22.76 -6.41 -1.90
N ASP A 103 22.25 -7.10 -0.89
CA ASP A 103 21.77 -6.59 0.39
C ASP A 103 22.97 -6.33 1.32
N GLU A 104 23.14 -5.08 1.79
CA GLU A 104 24.08 -4.75 2.87
C GLU A 104 23.33 -4.23 4.09
N THR A 105 23.47 -4.98 5.17
CA THR A 105 22.95 -4.72 6.52
C THR A 105 23.64 -3.52 7.17
N TYR A 106 22.87 -2.52 7.62
CA TYR A 106 23.35 -1.46 8.51
C TYR A 106 22.96 -1.74 9.97
N THR A 107 23.96 -1.73 10.86
CA THR A 107 23.79 -1.77 12.32
C THR A 107 23.78 -0.35 12.86
N THR A 108 22.69 0.09 13.48
CA THR A 108 22.61 1.39 14.18
C THR A 108 22.89 1.23 15.68
N ALA A 109 23.85 1.98 16.20
CA ALA A 109 24.08 2.17 17.63
C ALA A 109 23.22 3.34 18.18
N PRO A 110 22.81 3.33 19.46
CA PRO A 110 21.89 4.32 20.02
C PRO A 110 22.58 5.63 20.41
N HIS A 111 22.04 6.76 19.98
CA HIS A 111 22.38 8.09 20.49
C HIS A 111 21.48 8.47 21.68
N GLN A 112 22.09 8.85 22.79
CA GLN A 112 21.46 9.52 23.92
C GLN A 112 21.24 11.02 23.65
N PRO A 113 20.23 11.67 24.25
CA PRO A 113 20.00 13.10 24.12
C PRO A 113 20.88 13.89 25.10
N GLU A 114 21.78 14.72 24.60
CA GLU A 114 22.43 15.76 25.41
C GLU A 114 21.73 17.10 25.20
N SER A 115 21.16 17.61 26.29
CA SER A 115 20.75 18.98 26.46
C SER A 115 21.97 19.89 26.70
N ALA A 116 22.14 20.94 25.90
CA ALA A 116 22.85 22.14 26.32
C ALA A 116 22.42 23.36 25.50
N SER A 117 21.81 24.32 26.18
CA SER A 117 21.51 25.67 25.72
C SER A 117 22.78 26.48 25.48
N GLN A 118 22.99 26.99 24.26
CA GLN A 118 23.95 28.05 23.94
C GLN A 118 23.39 29.00 22.83
N PRO A 119 23.88 30.25 22.76
CA PRO A 119 23.08 31.43 22.40
C PRO A 119 22.84 31.60 20.89
N LYS A 120 21.78 32.35 20.55
CA LYS A 120 21.33 32.70 19.19
C LYS A 120 22.45 33.32 18.34
N GLN A 121 23.21 32.48 17.63
CA GLN A 121 23.98 32.90 16.46
C GLN A 121 22.99 33.21 15.34
N THR A 122 23.06 34.43 14.81
CA THR A 122 22.41 34.80 13.54
C THR A 122 22.84 33.80 12.46
N ASN A 123 21.88 33.13 11.83
CA ASN A 123 22.14 32.06 10.86
C ASN A 123 22.89 32.62 9.64
N ALA A 124 24.19 32.32 9.52
CA ALA A 124 25.05 32.79 8.42
C ALA A 124 24.54 32.36 7.03
N TYR A 125 23.73 31.30 6.95
CA TYR A 125 23.06 30.91 5.71
C TYR A 125 22.04 31.97 5.23
N ALA A 126 21.37 32.67 6.15
CA ALA A 126 20.33 33.64 5.79
C ALA A 126 20.88 34.85 5.03
N THR A 127 22.14 35.21 5.26
CA THR A 127 22.82 36.36 4.65
C THR A 127 23.43 36.08 3.28
N LEU A 128 23.41 34.82 2.83
CA LEU A 128 23.91 34.43 1.50
C LEU A 128 22.99 34.91 0.37
N ASP A 129 23.55 35.03 -0.83
CA ASP A 129 22.76 35.27 -2.03
C ASP A 129 21.99 34.01 -2.48
N ASP A 130 21.11 34.16 -3.47
CA ASP A 130 20.22 33.09 -3.92
C ASP A 130 20.98 31.95 -4.63
N ASP A 131 22.06 32.25 -5.35
CA ASP A 131 22.89 31.25 -6.05
C ASP A 131 23.68 30.41 -5.03
N GLU A 132 24.25 31.06 -4.01
CA GLU A 132 24.93 30.39 -2.90
C GLU A 132 23.98 29.50 -2.09
N LYS A 133 22.76 30.00 -1.81
CA LYS A 133 21.71 29.21 -1.14
C LYS A 133 21.35 27.98 -1.95
N GLU A 134 21.16 28.11 -3.26
CA GLU A 134 20.78 26.99 -4.12
C GLU A 134 21.89 25.93 -4.23
N ASN A 135 23.15 26.36 -4.27
CA ASN A 135 24.29 25.44 -4.21
C ASN A 135 24.31 24.65 -2.89
N ILE A 136 24.09 25.31 -1.75
CA ILE A 136 24.05 24.65 -0.45
C ILE A 136 22.84 23.70 -0.34
N LYS A 137 21.66 24.07 -0.85
CA LYS A 137 20.50 23.16 -0.91
C LYS A 137 20.81 21.92 -1.73
N THR A 138 21.51 22.08 -2.86
CA THR A 138 21.93 20.95 -3.72
C THR A 138 22.86 20.01 -2.96
N ILE A 139 23.80 20.55 -2.18
CA ILE A 139 24.70 19.75 -1.34
C ILE A 139 23.92 19.01 -0.25
N LEU A 140 23.00 19.70 0.44
CA LEU A 140 22.17 19.07 1.47
C LEU A 140 21.32 17.93 0.88
N PHE A 141 20.74 18.14 -0.30
CA PHE A 141 20.02 17.09 -1.04
C PHE A 141 20.92 15.88 -1.37
N ILE A 142 22.15 16.11 -1.82
CA ILE A 142 23.12 15.03 -2.06
C ILE A 142 23.44 14.29 -0.76
N MET A 143 23.63 15.02 0.34
CA MET A 143 23.88 14.41 1.64
C MET A 143 22.74 13.49 2.06
N ASP A 144 21.50 13.96 1.97
CA ASP A 144 20.31 13.16 2.32
C ASP A 144 20.16 11.95 1.39
N ARG A 145 20.33 12.14 0.08
CA ARG A 145 20.20 11.09 -0.92
C ARG A 145 21.19 9.94 -0.72
N PHE A 146 22.40 10.25 -0.26
CA PHE A 146 23.47 9.28 -0.06
C PHE A 146 23.77 8.99 1.40
N SER A 147 22.88 9.38 2.32
CA SER A 147 23.01 9.17 3.77
C SER A 147 24.35 9.66 4.34
N ILE A 148 24.87 10.77 3.83
CA ILE A 148 26.11 11.38 4.30
C ILE A 148 25.78 12.18 5.56
N SER A 149 26.30 11.75 6.71
CA SER A 149 26.11 12.46 7.96
C SER A 149 26.75 13.86 7.92
N LEU A 150 26.28 14.75 8.78
CA LEU A 150 26.86 16.08 8.92
C LEU A 150 28.34 16.03 9.34
N GLU A 151 28.72 15.00 10.10
CA GLU A 151 30.10 14.67 10.48
C GLU A 151 30.90 14.18 9.26
N GLY A 152 30.33 13.28 8.46
CA GLY A 152 30.97 12.81 7.22
C GLY A 152 31.20 13.95 6.23
N TYR A 153 30.21 14.83 6.07
CA TYR A 153 30.35 16.03 5.26
C TYR A 153 31.37 17.02 5.85
N HIS A 154 31.46 17.12 7.18
CA HIS A 154 32.47 17.95 7.81
C HIS A 154 33.88 17.54 7.36
N GLU A 155 34.22 16.25 7.47
CA GLU A 155 35.52 15.72 7.04
C GLU A 155 35.76 15.96 5.54
N LEU A 156 34.72 15.76 4.71
CA LEU A 156 34.80 16.04 3.27
C LEU A 156 35.12 17.52 2.99
N SER A 157 34.47 18.44 3.70
CA SER A 157 34.68 19.89 3.55
C SER A 157 36.02 20.39 4.11
N GLN A 158 36.68 19.59 4.96
CA GLN A 158 38.06 19.84 5.40
C GLN A 158 39.06 19.40 4.33
N ALA A 159 38.81 18.25 3.69
CA ALA A 159 39.67 17.73 2.63
C ALA A 159 39.58 18.54 1.32
N GLN A 160 38.42 19.13 1.03
CA GLN A 160 38.20 19.95 -0.17
C GLN A 160 37.78 21.39 0.20
N PRO A 161 38.70 22.37 0.17
CA PRO A 161 38.43 23.75 0.60
C PRO A 161 37.37 24.50 -0.21
N SER A 162 37.06 24.05 -1.43
CA SER A 162 36.03 24.65 -2.28
C SER A 162 34.60 24.33 -1.84
N LEU A 163 34.40 23.36 -0.93
CA LEU A 163 33.08 23.01 -0.42
C LEU A 163 32.61 24.00 0.67
N PRO A 164 31.30 24.33 0.72
CA PRO A 164 30.71 25.08 1.81
C PRO A 164 30.98 24.44 3.17
N LYS A 165 31.25 25.27 4.17
CA LYS A 165 31.53 24.80 5.53
C LYS A 165 30.29 24.19 6.18
N LYS A 166 30.51 23.21 7.08
CA LYS A 166 29.45 22.50 7.84
C LYS A 166 28.37 23.44 8.39
N TYR A 167 28.74 24.57 9.00
CA TYR A 167 27.78 25.49 9.61
C TYR A 167 26.80 26.13 8.60
N LEU A 168 27.17 26.24 7.32
CA LEU A 168 26.28 26.74 6.26
C LEU A 168 25.24 25.70 5.86
N VAL A 169 25.66 24.44 5.73
CA VAL A 169 24.76 23.31 5.47
C VAL A 169 23.81 23.10 6.64
N GLU A 170 24.32 23.15 7.87
CA GLU A 170 23.51 23.09 9.10
C GLU A 170 22.55 24.28 9.19
N GLY A 171 22.99 25.47 8.79
CA GLY A 171 22.16 26.67 8.69
C GLY A 171 21.04 26.53 7.65
N CYS A 172 21.33 25.89 6.51
CA CYS A 172 20.35 25.55 5.48
C CYS A 172 19.31 24.56 6.01
N ALA A 173 19.75 23.47 6.64
CA ALA A 173 18.84 22.48 7.24
C ALA A 173 17.89 23.14 8.26
N LYS A 174 18.43 23.94 9.19
CA LYS A 174 17.63 24.70 10.16
C LYS A 174 16.66 25.68 9.50
N PHE A 175 17.07 26.31 8.41
CA PHE A 175 16.19 27.21 7.66
C PHE A 175 15.03 26.44 7.01
N LEU A 176 15.32 25.30 6.38
CA LEU A 176 14.28 24.44 5.79
C LEU A 176 13.34 23.89 6.86
N ASP A 177 13.87 23.36 7.97
CA ASP A 177 13.07 22.88 9.11
C ASP A 177 12.13 23.96 9.65
N SER A 178 12.58 25.22 9.70
CA SER A 178 11.76 26.33 10.17
C SER A 178 10.57 26.67 9.27
N GLN A 179 10.56 26.18 8.01
CA GLN A 179 9.41 26.32 7.12
C GLN A 179 8.29 25.33 7.45
N TRP A 180 8.57 24.32 8.27
CA TRP A 180 7.61 23.29 8.65
C TRP A 180 7.18 23.46 10.11
N GLU A 181 5.88 23.55 10.33
CA GLU A 181 5.31 23.60 11.69
C GLU A 181 5.13 22.18 12.25
N VAL A 182 6.24 21.47 12.45
CA VAL A 182 6.22 20.11 12.99
C VAL A 182 5.85 20.14 14.48
N LYS A 183 4.76 19.46 14.82
CA LYS A 183 4.27 19.32 16.20
C LYS A 183 4.44 17.88 16.67
N ARG A 184 4.55 17.70 17.98
CA ARG A 184 4.48 16.36 18.58
C ARG A 184 3.04 15.88 18.50
N THR A 185 2.85 14.63 18.09
CA THR A 185 1.53 13.99 18.12
C THR A 185 0.98 13.90 19.55
N PRO A 186 -0.35 13.91 19.71
CA PRO A 186 -0.98 13.64 21.01
C PRO A 186 -0.64 12.23 21.54
N GLY A 187 -0.89 12.02 22.84
CA GLY A 187 -0.69 10.74 23.49
C GLY A 187 0.75 10.44 23.93
N GLN A 188 0.95 9.19 24.37
CA GLN A 188 2.23 8.71 24.93
C GLN A 188 3.24 8.28 23.86
N ALA A 189 2.76 7.86 22.69
CA ALA A 189 3.63 7.44 21.59
C ALA A 189 4.54 8.59 21.14
N GLN A 190 5.74 8.23 20.67
CA GLN A 190 6.59 9.18 19.97
C GLN A 190 6.01 9.40 18.58
N GLY A 191 5.83 10.64 18.17
CA GLY A 191 5.36 10.95 16.84
C GLY A 191 5.44 12.43 16.54
N ALA A 192 5.36 12.73 15.26
CA ALA A 192 5.38 14.06 14.70
C ALA A 192 4.21 14.22 13.73
N GLU A 193 3.59 15.39 13.73
CA GLU A 193 2.48 15.72 12.86
C GLU A 193 2.66 17.12 12.25
N LEU A 194 2.04 17.32 11.10
CA LEU A 194 1.96 18.57 10.37
C LEU A 194 0.50 19.05 10.30
N PRO A 195 0.24 20.37 10.25
CA PRO A 195 -1.13 20.88 10.22
C PRO A 195 -1.84 20.52 8.90
N VAL A 196 -2.82 19.62 8.96
CA VAL A 196 -3.54 19.07 7.79
C VAL A 196 -4.09 20.20 6.91
N LYS A 197 -4.75 21.18 7.53
CA LYS A 197 -5.41 22.26 6.81
C LYS A 197 -4.43 23.12 6.00
N ILE A 198 -3.26 23.43 6.57
CA ILE A 198 -2.24 24.25 5.91
C ILE A 198 -1.62 23.47 4.74
N LEU A 199 -1.29 22.20 4.95
CA LEU A 199 -0.77 21.34 3.88
C LEU A 199 -1.77 21.22 2.73
N LEU A 200 -3.04 20.93 3.05
CA LEU A 200 -4.07 20.77 2.04
C LEU A 200 -4.29 22.08 1.25
N GLU A 201 -4.32 23.23 1.92
CA GLU A 201 -4.41 24.54 1.27
C GLU A 201 -3.25 24.78 0.29
N ASN A 202 -2.02 24.44 0.69
CA ASN A 202 -0.84 24.59 -0.15
C ASN A 202 -0.89 23.70 -1.40
N GLU A 203 -1.29 22.43 -1.24
CA GLU A 203 -1.39 21.51 -2.37
C GLU A 203 -2.52 21.87 -3.32
N ILE A 204 -3.67 22.30 -2.78
CA ILE A 204 -4.76 22.82 -3.62
C ILE A 204 -4.32 24.08 -4.37
N ARG A 205 -3.61 25.00 -3.72
CA ARG A 205 -3.05 26.18 -4.39
C ARG A 205 -2.13 25.78 -5.54
N HIS A 206 -1.23 24.82 -5.31
CA HIS A 206 -0.34 24.31 -6.36
C HIS A 206 -1.12 23.67 -7.51
N HIS A 207 -2.13 22.87 -7.20
CA HIS A 207 -3.01 22.24 -8.17
C HIS A 207 -3.76 23.25 -9.05
N LEU A 208 -4.31 24.30 -8.44
CA LEU A 208 -5.04 25.35 -9.15
C LEU A 208 -4.12 26.18 -10.05
N ASN A 209 -2.89 26.45 -9.62
CA ASN A 209 -1.91 27.22 -10.39
C ASN A 209 -1.33 26.45 -11.57
N THR A 210 -1.22 25.12 -11.48
CA THR A 210 -0.61 24.28 -12.53
C THR A 210 -1.60 23.86 -13.62
N LYS A 211 -2.91 23.90 -13.34
CA LYS A 211 -3.97 23.44 -14.26
C LYS A 211 -4.87 24.59 -14.74
N GLU A 212 -4.26 25.66 -15.27
CA GLU A 212 -5.00 26.75 -15.92
C GLU A 212 -6.02 26.18 -16.93
N GLY A 213 -7.32 26.44 -16.69
CA GLY A 213 -8.40 26.11 -17.62
C GLY A 213 -9.25 24.87 -17.28
N THR A 214 -8.93 24.11 -16.23
CA THR A 214 -9.82 23.02 -15.76
C THR A 214 -10.60 23.49 -14.54
N THR A 215 -11.90 23.76 -14.71
CA THR A 215 -12.80 23.98 -13.56
C THR A 215 -12.97 22.66 -12.82
N VAL A 216 -12.16 22.45 -11.78
CA VAL A 216 -12.36 21.33 -10.85
C VAL A 216 -13.54 21.71 -9.95
N GLU A 217 -14.70 21.10 -10.21
CA GLU A 217 -15.92 21.32 -9.43
C GLU A 217 -15.75 20.85 -7.98
N LYS A 218 -14.95 19.80 -7.77
CA LYS A 218 -14.68 19.18 -6.47
C LYS A 218 -13.30 18.50 -6.46
N ILE A 219 -12.49 18.77 -5.45
CA ILE A 219 -11.18 18.11 -5.25
C ILE A 219 -11.37 16.88 -4.36
N LYS A 220 -10.86 15.73 -4.80
CA LYS A 220 -10.92 14.48 -4.07
C LYS A 220 -9.62 14.24 -3.30
N VAL A 221 -9.74 14.23 -1.98
CA VAL A 221 -8.65 14.04 -1.02
C VAL A 221 -8.69 12.60 -0.51
N LYS A 222 -7.65 11.82 -0.80
CA LYS A 222 -7.49 10.46 -0.27
C LYS A 222 -6.63 10.51 0.99
N ILE A 223 -7.18 10.14 2.14
CA ILE A 223 -6.42 9.88 3.37
C ILE A 223 -5.92 8.44 3.33
N SER A 224 -4.67 8.22 3.71
CA SER A 224 -4.06 6.89 3.73
C SER A 224 -3.18 6.67 4.95
N GLY A 225 -3.02 5.40 5.29
CA GLY A 225 -2.21 4.96 6.41
C GLY A 225 -1.44 3.70 6.05
N ASP A 226 -0.20 3.61 6.50
CA ASP A 226 0.65 2.42 6.34
C ASP A 226 1.49 2.19 7.59
N GLY A 227 1.54 0.92 8.03
CA GLY A 227 2.28 0.48 9.20
C GLY A 227 3.48 -0.36 8.78
N THR A 228 4.69 0.10 9.10
CA THR A 228 5.92 -0.63 8.81
C THR A 228 6.65 -1.05 10.09
N ARG A 229 7.19 -2.27 10.08
CA ARG A 229 8.02 -2.80 11.17
C ARG A 229 9.47 -2.41 10.90
N MET A 230 9.96 -1.38 11.59
CA MET A 230 11.34 -0.90 11.43
C MET A 230 12.35 -1.72 12.22
N SER A 231 11.93 -2.35 13.31
CA SER A 231 12.75 -3.32 14.05
C SER A 231 11.89 -4.36 14.76
N HIS A 232 12.51 -5.34 15.41
CA HIS A 232 11.80 -6.31 16.23
C HIS A 232 10.90 -5.67 17.31
N SER A 233 11.22 -4.44 17.75
CA SER A 233 10.54 -3.74 18.85
C SER A 233 9.91 -2.40 18.46
N SER A 234 10.05 -1.94 17.21
CA SER A 234 9.60 -0.62 16.77
C SER A 234 8.73 -0.72 15.53
N ASN A 235 7.45 -0.41 15.70
CA ASN A 235 6.51 -0.20 14.61
C ASN A 235 6.41 1.31 14.36
N MET A 236 6.43 1.70 13.10
CA MET A 236 6.22 3.07 12.66
C MET A 236 4.98 3.10 11.77
N PHE A 237 4.10 4.04 12.02
CA PHE A 237 2.88 4.27 11.27
C PHE A 237 2.98 5.62 10.60
N VAL A 238 2.64 5.68 9.32
CA VAL A 238 2.62 6.90 8.53
C VAL A 238 1.17 7.18 8.12
N CYS A 239 0.69 8.38 8.38
CA CYS A 239 -0.58 8.91 7.89
C CYS A 239 -0.29 9.99 6.83
N SER A 240 -0.93 9.91 5.68
CA SER A 240 -0.72 10.84 4.57
C SER A 240 -2.04 11.19 3.88
N PHE A 241 -1.99 12.21 3.03
CA PHE A 241 -3.05 12.47 2.05
C PHE A 241 -2.48 12.62 0.64
N ALA A 242 -3.35 12.46 -0.35
CA ALA A 242 -3.06 12.74 -1.76
C ALA A 242 -4.28 13.36 -2.44
N LEU A 243 -4.04 14.20 -3.44
CA LEU A 243 -5.09 14.70 -4.33
C LEU A 243 -5.26 13.73 -5.51
N ILE A 244 -6.46 13.16 -5.67
CA ILE A 244 -6.71 12.15 -6.72
C ILE A 244 -6.66 12.78 -8.12
N GLU A 245 -7.01 14.05 -8.24
CA GLU A 245 -6.99 14.80 -9.51
C GLU A 245 -5.58 14.93 -10.09
N ASP A 246 -4.53 14.67 -9.32
CA ASP A 246 -3.14 14.66 -9.80
C ASP A 246 -2.76 13.38 -10.56
N GLY A 247 -3.71 12.48 -10.77
CA GLY A 247 -3.56 11.34 -11.66
C GLY A 247 -2.39 10.45 -11.23
N GLN A 248 -1.45 10.18 -12.14
CA GLN A 248 -0.29 9.33 -11.82
C GLN A 248 0.60 9.91 -10.72
N THR A 249 0.61 11.23 -10.51
CA THR A 249 1.41 11.86 -9.45
C THR A 249 0.92 11.42 -8.06
N CYS A 250 -0.38 11.18 -7.86
CA CYS A 250 -0.91 10.69 -6.58
C CYS A 250 -0.44 9.26 -6.23
N LEU A 251 0.06 8.51 -7.21
CA LEU A 251 0.66 7.18 -7.03
C LEU A 251 2.17 7.25 -6.77
N SER A 252 2.78 8.42 -6.96
CA SER A 252 4.19 8.67 -6.69
C SER A 252 4.43 9.11 -5.26
N SER A 253 5.68 9.02 -4.79
CA SER A 253 6.07 9.61 -3.50
C SER A 253 5.85 11.12 -3.47
N SER A 254 5.99 11.82 -4.60
CA SER A 254 5.81 13.27 -4.68
C SER A 254 4.36 13.75 -4.57
N GLY A 255 3.36 12.89 -4.82
CA GLY A 255 1.94 13.24 -4.65
C GLY A 255 1.32 12.68 -3.38
N ASN A 256 2.12 12.09 -2.48
CA ASN A 256 1.68 11.64 -1.16
C ASN A 256 2.31 12.54 -0.10
N HIS A 257 1.46 13.30 0.59
CA HIS A 257 1.86 14.30 1.56
C HIS A 257 1.69 13.74 2.96
N THR A 258 2.81 13.46 3.63
CA THR A 258 2.81 12.94 5.00
C THR A 258 2.22 13.98 5.96
N ILE A 259 1.22 13.57 6.73
CA ILE A 259 0.60 14.39 7.78
C ILE A 259 1.17 14.00 9.14
N ALA A 260 1.33 12.71 9.41
CA ALA A 260 1.80 12.24 10.70
C ALA A 260 2.68 11.00 10.58
N VAL A 261 3.68 10.91 11.45
CA VAL A 261 4.51 9.72 11.65
C VAL A 261 4.48 9.37 13.13
N VAL A 262 4.05 8.16 13.46
CA VAL A 262 3.86 7.71 14.84
C VAL A 262 4.60 6.40 15.07
N LYS A 263 5.46 6.36 16.09
CA LYS A 263 6.05 5.15 16.62
C LYS A 263 5.10 4.51 17.63
N ALA A 264 4.10 3.79 17.13
CA ALA A 264 3.09 3.12 17.94
C ALA A 264 2.76 1.74 17.38
N LYS A 265 2.10 0.92 18.20
CA LYS A 265 1.43 -0.27 17.68
C LYS A 265 0.29 0.17 16.77
N GLU A 266 0.15 -0.53 15.66
CA GLU A 266 -0.95 -0.35 14.73
C GLU A 266 -2.21 -1.03 15.29
N GLU A 267 -2.77 -0.39 16.32
CA GLU A 267 -3.96 -0.81 17.07
C GLU A 267 -4.89 0.41 17.21
N TYR A 268 -6.20 0.16 17.26
CA TYR A 268 -7.22 1.21 17.24
C TYR A 268 -6.99 2.31 18.28
N GLU A 269 -6.84 1.96 19.56
CA GLU A 269 -6.68 2.96 20.63
C GLU A 269 -5.36 3.74 20.50
N SER A 270 -4.27 3.06 20.13
CA SER A 270 -2.97 3.71 19.96
C SER A 270 -2.99 4.73 18.81
N LEU A 271 -3.56 4.36 17.67
CA LEU A 271 -3.65 5.29 16.53
C LEU A 271 -4.68 6.39 16.77
N LYS A 272 -5.80 6.09 17.42
CA LYS A 272 -6.82 7.10 17.78
C LYS A 272 -6.25 8.18 18.69
N GLU A 273 -5.51 7.78 19.73
CA GLU A 273 -4.86 8.71 20.63
C GLU A 273 -3.78 9.52 19.89
N SER A 274 -2.91 8.84 19.13
CA SER A 274 -1.77 9.48 18.47
C SER A 274 -2.16 10.38 17.30
N LEU A 275 -3.28 10.12 16.62
CA LEU A 275 -3.74 10.91 15.48
C LEU A 275 -4.86 11.89 15.86
N ALA A 276 -5.16 12.08 17.16
CA ALA A 276 -6.36 12.80 17.58
C ALA A 276 -6.51 14.19 16.92
N ASN A 277 -5.42 14.93 16.74
CA ASN A 277 -5.43 16.23 16.06
C ASN A 277 -5.75 16.08 14.57
N VAL A 278 -5.09 15.14 13.88
CA VAL A 278 -5.36 14.80 12.47
C VAL A 278 -6.82 14.37 12.27
N LEU A 279 -7.35 13.53 13.16
CA LEU A 279 -8.75 13.08 13.09
C LEU A 279 -9.72 14.26 13.22
N ASN A 280 -9.46 15.16 14.17
CA ASN A 280 -10.29 16.35 14.36
C ASN A 280 -10.24 17.29 13.15
N ASP A 281 -9.06 17.53 12.60
CA ASP A 281 -8.87 18.41 11.44
C ASP A 281 -9.57 17.84 10.20
N VAL A 282 -9.34 16.56 9.89
CA VAL A 282 -9.96 15.89 8.74
C VAL A 282 -11.48 15.84 8.88
N ASN A 283 -12.01 15.45 10.04
CA ASN A 283 -13.47 15.39 10.25
C ASN A 283 -14.12 16.79 10.21
N SER A 284 -13.41 17.83 10.64
CA SER A 284 -13.87 19.20 10.48
C SER A 284 -13.94 19.59 9.00
N LEU A 285 -12.92 19.25 8.21
CA LEU A 285 -12.90 19.49 6.76
C LEU A 285 -14.00 18.71 6.02
N ILE A 286 -14.26 17.46 6.42
CA ILE A 286 -15.36 16.65 5.88
C ILE A 286 -16.71 17.31 6.17
N LYS A 287 -16.91 17.76 7.42
CA LYS A 287 -18.14 18.41 7.86
C LYS A 287 -18.37 19.73 7.14
N ASP A 288 -17.33 20.53 6.96
CA ASP A 288 -17.40 21.80 6.24
C ASP A 288 -17.65 21.56 4.74
N GLY A 289 -17.08 20.49 4.18
CA GLY A 289 -17.25 20.08 2.78
C GLY A 289 -16.52 20.97 1.76
N GLU A 290 -15.79 21.97 2.25
CA GLU A 290 -15.08 22.95 1.44
C GLU A 290 -13.91 23.58 2.20
N ILE A 291 -13.00 24.18 1.43
CA ILE A 291 -11.88 24.98 1.95
C ILE A 291 -11.74 26.26 1.12
N THR A 292 -11.30 27.35 1.76
CA THR A 292 -10.99 28.60 1.07
C THR A 292 -9.50 28.68 0.81
N VAL A 293 -9.12 28.81 -0.45
CA VAL A 293 -7.72 28.96 -0.90
C VAL A 293 -7.63 30.23 -1.73
N ASP A 294 -6.80 31.19 -1.31
CA ASP A 294 -6.60 32.48 -2.00
C ASP A 294 -7.91 33.23 -2.33
N GLY A 295 -8.91 33.10 -1.46
CA GLY A 295 -10.24 33.71 -1.62
C GLY A 295 -11.23 32.91 -2.49
N GLN A 296 -10.79 31.80 -3.11
CA GLN A 296 -11.64 30.87 -3.83
C GLN A 296 -12.14 29.77 -2.91
N ARG A 297 -13.46 29.51 -2.90
CA ARG A 297 -14.05 28.35 -2.23
C ARG A 297 -13.93 27.12 -3.12
N VAL A 298 -13.37 26.05 -2.57
CA VAL A 298 -13.11 24.79 -3.26
C VAL A 298 -13.84 23.68 -2.52
N SER A 299 -14.69 22.93 -3.22
CA SER A 299 -15.40 21.78 -2.63
C SER A 299 -14.47 20.59 -2.47
N LEU A 300 -14.63 19.85 -1.36
CA LEU A 300 -13.81 18.70 -1.01
C LEU A 300 -14.63 17.41 -1.01
N ASP A 301 -14.04 16.31 -1.48
CA ASP A 301 -14.53 14.94 -1.32
C ASP A 301 -13.46 14.08 -0.66
N PHE A 302 -13.78 13.39 0.43
CA PHE A 302 -12.79 12.59 1.14
C PHE A 302 -12.94 11.10 0.84
N TYR A 303 -11.82 10.44 0.63
CA TYR A 303 -11.68 9.01 0.43
C TYR A 303 -10.71 8.43 1.46
N LEU A 304 -10.97 7.19 1.87
CA LEU A 304 -10.08 6.44 2.76
C LEU A 304 -9.43 5.31 1.97
N GLY A 305 -8.09 5.27 1.96
CA GLY A 305 -7.31 4.23 1.30
C GLY A 305 -6.20 3.70 2.20
N GLY A 306 -5.52 2.66 1.72
CA GLY A 306 -4.41 2.02 2.41
C GLY A 306 -4.55 0.51 2.43
N ASP A 307 -3.59 -0.16 3.08
CA ASP A 307 -3.64 -1.60 3.22
C ASP A 307 -4.91 -2.05 4.00
N TYR A 308 -5.30 -3.31 3.81
CA TYR A 308 -6.54 -3.81 4.40
C TYR A 308 -6.56 -3.79 5.94
N LYS A 309 -5.39 -3.94 6.57
CA LYS A 309 -5.27 -3.94 8.03
C LYS A 309 -5.51 -2.52 8.56
N PHE A 310 -4.89 -1.50 7.96
CA PHE A 310 -5.14 -0.11 8.29
C PHE A 310 -6.61 0.24 8.08
N LEU A 311 -7.21 -0.12 6.95
CA LEU A 311 -8.62 0.16 6.67
C LEU A 311 -9.54 -0.43 7.76
N LEU A 312 -9.30 -1.66 8.21
CA LEU A 312 -10.08 -2.25 9.31
C LEU A 312 -9.90 -1.48 10.63
N ILE A 313 -8.68 -1.04 10.93
CA ILE A 313 -8.42 -0.25 12.13
C ILE A 313 -9.11 1.11 12.03
N ALA A 314 -8.95 1.82 10.90
CA ALA A 314 -9.59 3.11 10.67
C ALA A 314 -11.12 3.01 10.70
N MET A 315 -11.71 1.87 10.32
CA MET A 315 -13.15 1.61 10.43
C MET A 315 -13.58 1.09 11.81
N GLY A 316 -12.67 0.92 12.79
CA GLY A 316 -12.99 0.39 14.12
C GLY A 316 -13.49 -1.06 14.10
N MET A 317 -12.95 -1.85 13.17
CA MET A 317 -13.31 -3.25 12.94
C MET A 317 -12.27 -4.21 13.52
N LYS A 318 -12.73 -5.43 13.81
CA LYS A 318 -11.85 -6.54 14.14
C LYS A 318 -10.97 -6.87 12.93
N GLY A 319 -9.76 -7.37 13.20
CA GLY A 319 -8.78 -7.68 12.16
C GLY A 319 -9.25 -8.68 11.10
N ALA A 320 -8.45 -8.81 10.04
CA ALA A 320 -8.80 -9.56 8.82
C ALA A 320 -9.15 -11.04 9.07
N THR A 321 -8.64 -11.63 10.15
CA THR A 321 -8.89 -13.02 10.59
C THR A 321 -10.25 -13.22 11.26
N SER A 322 -10.99 -12.14 11.53
CA SER A 322 -12.30 -12.22 12.17
C SER A 322 -13.35 -12.86 11.25
N ASN A 323 -14.40 -13.38 11.88
CA ASN A 323 -15.51 -14.03 11.17
C ASN A 323 -16.23 -13.07 10.21
N ASN A 324 -16.30 -11.78 10.50
CA ASN A 324 -16.98 -10.78 9.70
C ASN A 324 -16.04 -9.60 9.42
N SER A 325 -14.97 -9.86 8.67
CA SER A 325 -13.94 -8.85 8.38
C SER A 325 -14.22 -8.00 7.14
N CYS A 326 -15.27 -8.27 6.35
CA CYS A 326 -15.57 -7.42 5.18
C CYS A 326 -16.06 -6.04 5.64
N ILE A 327 -15.45 -4.98 5.08
CA ILE A 327 -15.83 -3.59 5.37
C ILE A 327 -17.23 -3.30 4.83
N TRP A 328 -17.56 -3.70 3.60
CA TRP A 328 -18.83 -3.32 2.98
C TRP A 328 -20.02 -4.21 3.37
N CYS A 329 -19.79 -5.45 3.83
CA CYS A 329 -20.88 -6.37 4.13
C CYS A 329 -20.69 -7.18 5.43
N LYS A 330 -21.82 -7.68 5.95
CA LYS A 330 -21.93 -8.44 7.20
C LYS A 330 -21.68 -9.95 7.00
N LEU A 331 -21.15 -10.35 5.85
CA LEU A 331 -20.97 -11.77 5.48
C LEU A 331 -20.01 -12.49 6.45
N HIS A 332 -20.42 -13.67 6.91
CA HIS A 332 -19.59 -14.53 7.74
C HIS A 332 -18.53 -15.25 6.90
N LYS A 333 -17.35 -15.53 7.46
CA LYS A 333 -16.20 -16.11 6.72
C LYS A 333 -16.52 -17.44 6.05
N ASN A 334 -17.37 -18.25 6.66
CA ASN A 334 -17.80 -19.54 6.12
C ASN A 334 -18.65 -19.39 4.85
N GLU A 335 -19.31 -18.24 4.66
CA GLU A 335 -20.15 -17.97 3.49
C GLU A 335 -19.40 -17.28 2.34
N ARG A 336 -18.16 -16.81 2.56
CA ARG A 336 -17.37 -16.10 1.53
C ARG A 336 -17.14 -16.93 0.27
N CYS A 337 -17.04 -18.25 0.43
CA CYS A 337 -16.82 -19.19 -0.67
C CYS A 337 -18.09 -19.87 -1.17
N ASN A 338 -19.26 -19.53 -0.64
CA ASN A 338 -20.51 -20.18 -1.03
C ASN A 338 -21.01 -19.65 -2.38
N MET A 339 -20.70 -20.35 -3.47
CA MET A 339 -21.13 -19.98 -4.84
C MET A 339 -22.55 -20.42 -5.16
N SER A 340 -23.27 -21.01 -4.20
CA SER A 340 -24.70 -21.30 -4.37
C SER A 340 -25.54 -20.02 -4.39
N HIS A 341 -24.97 -18.89 -3.94
CA HIS A 341 -25.59 -17.58 -3.94
C HIS A 341 -25.25 -16.79 -5.21
N SER A 342 -26.22 -16.02 -5.71
CA SER A 342 -26.01 -15.08 -6.82
C SER A 342 -25.22 -13.85 -6.37
N CYS A 343 -24.68 -13.08 -7.32
CA CYS A 343 -24.05 -11.79 -7.02
C CYS A 343 -25.03 -10.81 -6.33
N GLU A 344 -26.31 -10.81 -6.74
CA GLU A 344 -27.35 -9.97 -6.13
C GLU A 344 -27.54 -10.24 -4.64
N TYR A 345 -27.39 -11.50 -4.21
CA TYR A 345 -27.43 -11.85 -2.80
C TYR A 345 -26.34 -11.09 -2.02
N PHE A 346 -25.10 -11.12 -2.51
CA PHE A 346 -23.95 -10.46 -1.87
C PHE A 346 -24.07 -8.93 -1.89
N LEU A 347 -24.76 -8.35 -2.87
CA LEU A 347 -25.03 -6.93 -3.00
C LEU A 347 -26.32 -6.47 -2.30
N SER A 348 -27.05 -7.37 -1.66
CA SER A 348 -28.32 -7.04 -1.02
C SER A 348 -28.14 -6.07 0.16
N ALA A 349 -29.10 -5.16 0.34
CA ALA A 349 -29.15 -4.23 1.47
C ALA A 349 -29.13 -4.97 2.84
N ALA A 350 -29.65 -6.20 2.88
CA ALA A 350 -29.61 -7.04 4.07
C ALA A 350 -28.18 -7.38 4.49
N LEU A 351 -27.25 -7.60 3.54
CA LEU A 351 -25.84 -7.86 3.81
C LEU A 351 -25.01 -6.59 3.89
N ALA A 352 -25.38 -5.50 3.23
CA ALA A 352 -24.67 -4.24 3.29
C ALA A 352 -24.53 -3.71 4.73
N ARG A 353 -23.38 -3.10 5.02
CA ARG A 353 -23.17 -2.33 6.26
C ARG A 353 -23.70 -0.91 6.12
N THR A 354 -24.07 -0.34 7.25
CA THR A 354 -24.44 1.07 7.38
C THR A 354 -23.56 1.69 8.45
N VAL A 355 -22.96 2.85 8.14
CA VAL A 355 -22.21 3.63 9.15
C VAL A 355 -23.22 4.52 9.87
N ASP A 356 -23.61 4.09 11.07
CA ASP A 356 -24.58 4.79 11.92
C ASP A 356 -24.25 4.57 13.41
N THR A 357 -25.12 5.03 14.30
CA THR A 357 -24.94 4.91 15.76
C THR A 357 -24.91 3.45 16.27
N THR A 358 -25.32 2.49 15.45
CA THR A 358 -25.26 1.05 15.73
C THR A 358 -24.03 0.36 15.16
N TRP A 359 -23.12 1.10 14.50
CA TRP A 359 -21.91 0.55 13.86
C TRP A 359 -21.16 -0.44 14.75
N SER A 360 -20.85 -0.05 16.00
CA SER A 360 -20.11 -0.89 16.96
C SER A 360 -20.85 -2.18 17.37
N LYS A 361 -22.16 -2.27 17.12
CA LYS A 361 -22.99 -3.46 17.38
C LYS A 361 -23.07 -4.38 16.16
N GLN A 362 -22.64 -3.93 14.98
CA GLN A 362 -22.67 -4.75 13.77
C GLN A 362 -21.60 -5.86 13.82
N PRO A 363 -21.84 -7.03 13.18
CA PRO A 363 -20.91 -8.15 13.22
C PRO A 363 -19.51 -7.78 12.74
N GLY A 364 -18.50 -7.93 13.59
CA GLY A 364 -17.11 -7.63 13.24
C GLY A 364 -16.66 -6.19 13.51
N CYS A 365 -17.57 -5.29 13.89
CA CYS A 365 -17.24 -3.93 14.32
C CYS A 365 -17.11 -3.89 15.86
N HIS A 366 -16.32 -2.96 16.39
CA HIS A 366 -16.19 -2.77 17.84
C HIS A 366 -16.09 -1.30 18.28
N SER A 367 -15.58 -0.42 17.41
CA SER A 367 -15.44 1.02 17.68
C SER A 367 -15.91 1.85 16.50
N ALA A 368 -16.15 3.15 16.70
CA ALA A 368 -16.51 4.06 15.62
C ALA A 368 -15.34 4.23 14.62
N PRO A 369 -15.62 4.49 13.33
CA PRO A 369 -14.59 4.89 12.38
C PRO A 369 -13.82 6.13 12.85
N PHE A 370 -12.56 6.26 12.41
CA PHE A 370 -11.69 7.41 12.65
C PHE A 370 -12.17 8.64 11.89
N PHE A 371 -12.55 8.44 10.64
CA PHE A 371 -12.96 9.49 9.74
C PHE A 371 -14.44 9.36 9.40
N ASP A 372 -15.16 10.48 9.34
CA ASP A 372 -16.57 10.55 8.95
C ASP A 372 -16.74 10.41 7.43
N ILE A 373 -15.94 9.55 6.80
CA ILE A 373 -15.94 9.27 5.37
C ILE A 373 -17.03 8.24 5.06
N PRO A 374 -17.88 8.46 4.05
CA PRO A 374 -18.89 7.50 3.63
C PRO A 374 -18.26 6.15 3.25
N ILE A 375 -18.96 5.05 3.53
CA ILE A 375 -18.41 3.69 3.34
C ILE A 375 -18.11 3.38 1.86
N GLU A 376 -18.84 4.02 0.96
CA GLU A 376 -18.64 3.99 -0.50
C GLU A 376 -17.34 4.68 -0.94
N ASN A 377 -16.79 5.57 -0.12
CA ASN A 377 -15.53 6.26 -0.36
C ASN A 377 -14.34 5.56 0.33
N VAL A 378 -14.55 4.38 0.91
CA VAL A 378 -13.47 3.51 1.39
C VAL A 378 -12.99 2.64 0.23
N ILE A 379 -11.73 2.80 -0.16
CA ILE A 379 -11.12 2.16 -1.34
C ILE A 379 -10.07 1.15 -0.89
N LEU A 380 -10.11 -0.05 -1.48
CA LEU A 380 -9.05 -1.05 -1.30
C LEU A 380 -7.78 -0.67 -2.04
N ASP A 381 -6.65 -0.97 -1.43
CA ASP A 381 -5.37 -0.95 -2.12
C ASP A 381 -5.30 -2.10 -3.16
N GLU A 382 -5.21 -1.72 -4.44
CA GLU A 382 -5.19 -2.66 -5.56
C GLU A 382 -3.94 -3.54 -5.56
N LEU A 383 -2.79 -3.02 -5.12
CA LEU A 383 -1.54 -3.77 -5.06
C LEU A 383 -1.65 -4.91 -4.05
N HIS A 384 -2.08 -4.60 -2.82
CA HIS A 384 -2.27 -5.60 -1.77
C HIS A 384 -3.36 -6.61 -2.13
N LEU A 385 -4.43 -6.17 -2.79
CA LEU A 385 -5.47 -7.06 -3.28
C LEU A 385 -4.91 -8.02 -4.34
N MET A 386 -4.15 -7.50 -5.31
CA MET A 386 -3.52 -8.30 -6.35
C MET A 386 -2.58 -9.33 -5.74
N LEU A 387 -1.65 -8.91 -4.86
CA LEU A 387 -0.75 -9.83 -4.15
C LEU A 387 -1.51 -10.94 -3.42
N ARG A 388 -2.64 -10.61 -2.79
CA ARG A 388 -3.43 -11.60 -2.07
C ARG A 388 -4.19 -12.57 -2.97
N ILE A 389 -4.62 -12.11 -4.15
CA ILE A 389 -5.21 -12.97 -5.18
C ILE A 389 -4.12 -13.91 -5.72
N THR A 390 -2.95 -13.37 -6.04
CA THR A 390 -1.75 -14.13 -6.45
C THR A 390 -1.45 -15.26 -5.48
N ASP A 391 -1.30 -14.96 -4.18
CA ASP A 391 -1.09 -15.98 -3.14
C ASP A 391 -2.11 -17.12 -3.21
N ARG A 392 -3.39 -16.81 -3.43
CA ARG A 392 -4.48 -17.81 -3.44
C ARG A 392 -4.47 -18.65 -4.70
N LEU A 393 -4.25 -18.02 -5.85
CA LEU A 393 -4.21 -18.72 -7.13
C LEU A 393 -2.98 -19.64 -7.19
N GLU A 394 -1.81 -19.18 -6.73
CA GLU A 394 -0.60 -20.00 -6.62
C GLU A 394 -0.78 -21.16 -5.63
N GLN A 395 -1.33 -20.89 -4.45
CA GLN A 395 -1.60 -21.92 -3.46
C GLN A 395 -2.59 -22.97 -3.99
N GLY A 396 -3.62 -22.54 -4.73
CA GLY A 396 -4.55 -23.45 -5.40
C GLY A 396 -3.83 -24.35 -6.40
N LEU A 397 -2.94 -23.78 -7.21
CA LEU A 397 -2.13 -24.54 -8.16
C LEU A 397 -1.21 -25.56 -7.47
N ILE A 398 -0.56 -25.17 -6.38
CA ILE A 398 0.28 -26.08 -5.59
C ILE A 398 -0.56 -27.22 -5.02
N PHE A 399 -1.75 -26.95 -4.49
CA PHE A 399 -2.62 -28.00 -3.97
C PHE A 399 -3.10 -28.95 -5.07
N ASP A 400 -3.41 -28.46 -6.27
CA ASP A 400 -3.73 -29.33 -7.42
C ASP A 400 -2.57 -30.28 -7.74
N ILE A 401 -1.33 -29.77 -7.73
CA ILE A 401 -0.13 -30.58 -7.94
C ILE A 401 0.08 -31.58 -6.79
N LEU A 402 -0.17 -31.18 -5.55
CA LEU A 402 -0.03 -32.08 -4.39
C LEU A 402 -1.13 -33.15 -4.36
N GLU A 403 -2.37 -32.84 -4.75
CA GLU A 403 -3.43 -33.83 -4.92
C GLU A 403 -3.08 -34.86 -6.00
N TRP A 404 -2.29 -34.46 -7.00
CA TRP A 404 -1.75 -35.40 -7.97
C TRP A 404 -0.67 -36.31 -7.38
N ASP A 405 0.14 -35.78 -6.46
CA ASP A 405 1.29 -36.47 -5.86
C ASP A 405 0.89 -37.35 -4.66
N THR A 406 -0.17 -36.98 -3.94
CA THR A 406 -0.62 -37.68 -2.73
C THR A 406 -1.61 -38.80 -3.01
N VAL A 407 -1.07 -39.99 -3.33
CA VAL A 407 -1.58 -41.25 -2.78
C VAL A 407 -0.38 -42.13 -2.44
N SER A 408 -0.13 -42.32 -1.14
CA SER A 408 0.89 -43.24 -0.61
C SER A 408 0.55 -44.70 -0.87
#